data_AF-A0A388QNP2-F1
#
_entry.id   AF-A0A388QNP2-F1
#
_cell.length_a   1.000
_cell.length_b   1.000
_cell.length_c   1.000
_cell.angle_alpha   90.00
_cell.angle_beta   90.00
_cell.angle_gamma   90.00
#
_symmetry.space_group_name_H-M   'P 1'
#
loop_
_entity.id
_entity.type
_entity.pdbx_description
1 polymer ?
#
loop_
_entity_poly.entity_id
_entity_poly.type
_entity_poly.pdbx_seq_one_letter_code
_entity_poly.pdbx_strand_id
1 'polypeptide(L)'
;MNNLVDLFNPEHYTQLEGGVLESFGRLFKDGVQVMVYPMRGDQLRRLVADPVACKVCFPESYSITEDAVIAAADIQMRPTVAGLFQHLLNNGFFVPIAGADPVAMACQPRTLANRIRTGDAGWEKEVPAPVAVAIKSLKLWAD
;
A
#
# COMPACT_ATOMS: atom_id res chain seq x y z
N MET A 1 11.16 -0.17 -1.81
CA MET A 1 9.71 -0.48 -1.90
C MET A 1 9.05 0.63 -1.10
N ASN A 2 8.09 1.38 -1.63
CA ASN A 2 7.44 2.44 -0.84
C ASN A 2 6.16 1.86 -0.28
N ASN A 3 6.13 1.56 1.01
CA ASN A 3 4.94 1.06 1.70
C ASN A 3 4.49 2.08 2.77
N LEU A 4 3.30 1.88 3.34
CA LEU A 4 2.75 2.74 4.39
C LEU A 4 3.61 2.76 5.66
N VAL A 5 4.22 1.62 5.98
CA VAL A 5 5.02 1.40 7.19
C VAL A 5 6.32 2.20 7.14
N ASP A 6 6.91 2.37 5.96
CA ASP A 6 8.14 3.15 5.77
C ASP A 6 7.94 4.61 6.16
N LEU A 7 6.73 5.17 6.03
CA LEU A 7 6.41 6.54 6.45
C LEU A 7 6.60 6.75 7.95
N PHE A 8 6.68 5.69 8.73
CA PHE A 8 6.90 5.74 10.18
C PHE A 8 8.33 5.40 10.57
N ASN A 9 9.23 5.16 9.60
CA ASN A 9 10.64 4.95 9.89
C ASN A 9 11.29 6.28 10.33
N PRO A 10 11.75 6.41 11.58
CA PRO A 10 12.33 7.65 12.11
C PRO A 10 13.61 8.07 11.37
N GLU A 11 14.31 7.14 10.73
CA GLU A 11 15.55 7.43 9.99
C GLU A 11 15.33 8.38 8.81
N HIS A 12 14.11 8.44 8.26
CA HIS A 12 13.75 9.38 7.19
C HIS A 12 13.61 10.83 7.65
N TYR A 13 13.53 11.08 8.97
CA TYR A 13 13.18 12.39 9.52
C TYR A 13 14.25 12.93 10.47
N THR A 14 15.48 12.42 10.39
CA THR A 14 16.61 12.85 11.23
C THR A 14 17.00 14.33 11.07
N GLN A 15 16.57 14.96 9.98
CA GLN A 15 16.81 16.38 9.69
C GLN A 15 15.71 17.31 10.24
N LEU A 16 14.63 16.75 10.78
CA LEU A 16 13.52 17.51 11.37
C LEU A 16 13.62 17.47 12.89
N GLU A 17 13.55 18.62 13.55
CA GLU A 17 13.63 18.70 15.02
C GLU A 17 12.49 17.91 15.69
N GLY A 18 11.29 17.92 15.10
CA GLY A 18 10.15 17.12 15.56
C GLY A 18 10.00 15.76 14.87
N GLY A 19 10.97 15.34 14.06
CA GLY A 19 11.03 14.02 13.44
C GLY A 19 9.77 13.63 12.66
N VAL A 20 9.28 12.40 12.91
CA VAL A 20 8.09 11.82 12.27
C VAL A 20 6.84 12.68 12.48
N LEU A 21 6.67 13.23 13.69
CA LEU A 21 5.50 14.04 14.04
C LEU A 21 5.47 15.36 13.27
N GLU A 22 6.61 16.03 13.16
CA GLU A 22 6.72 17.26 12.36
C GLU A 22 6.44 17.00 10.88
N SER A 23 6.95 15.90 10.33
CA SER A 23 6.67 15.50 8.94
C SER A 23 5.17 15.33 8.69
N PHE A 24 4.47 14.55 9.52
CA PHE A 24 3.04 14.35 9.37
C PHE A 24 2.24 15.64 9.61
N GLY A 25 2.66 16.47 10.57
CA GLY A 25 2.06 17.79 10.77
C GLY A 25 2.15 18.67 9.52
N ARG A 26 3.31 18.67 8.84
CA ARG A 26 3.51 19.40 7.58
C ARG A 26 2.71 18.79 6.42
N LEU A 27 2.59 17.46 6.37
CA LEU A 27 1.86 16.76 5.31
C LEU A 27 0.35 17.04 5.38
N PHE A 28 -0.21 17.00 6.58
CA PHE A 28 -1.65 17.06 6.79
C PHE A 28 -2.21 18.46 7.04
N LYS A 29 -1.33 19.48 7.13
CA LYS A 29 -1.74 20.87 7.38
C LYS A 29 -2.77 21.40 6.38
N ASP A 30 -2.72 20.93 5.13
CA ASP A 30 -3.56 21.42 4.02
C ASP A 30 -4.75 20.48 3.74
N GLY A 31 -5.17 19.68 4.73
CA GLY A 31 -6.32 18.78 4.59
C GLY A 31 -6.05 17.57 3.67
N VAL A 32 -4.78 17.22 3.47
CA VAL A 32 -4.38 16.06 2.67
C VAL A 32 -4.91 14.79 3.33
N GLN A 33 -5.39 13.85 2.50
CA GLN A 33 -5.77 12.52 2.94
C GLN A 33 -4.95 11.48 2.19
N VAL A 34 -4.39 10.53 2.92
CA VAL A 34 -3.67 9.38 2.34
C VAL A 34 -4.65 8.23 2.26
N MET A 35 -4.99 7.84 1.03
CA MET A 35 -5.80 6.65 0.79
C MET A 35 -4.91 5.41 0.93
N VAL A 36 -5.27 4.54 1.88
CA VAL A 36 -4.51 3.32 2.17
C VAL A 36 -5.16 2.15 1.47
N TYR A 37 -4.52 1.68 0.40
CA TYR A 37 -4.96 0.50 -0.32
C TYR A 37 -4.62 -0.77 0.47
N PRO A 38 -5.52 -1.77 0.53
CA PRO A 38 -5.23 -3.02 1.22
C PRO A 38 -4.09 -3.77 0.54
N MET A 39 -3.41 -4.60 1.33
CA MET A 39 -2.34 -5.47 0.86
C MET A 39 -2.80 -6.93 0.88
N ARG A 40 -2.21 -7.76 0.03
CA ARG A 40 -2.44 -9.20 0.10
C ARG A 40 -1.49 -9.84 1.12
N GLY A 41 -1.84 -10.98 1.71
CA GLY A 41 -1.05 -11.63 2.74
C GLY A 41 0.39 -11.97 2.31
N ASP A 42 0.59 -12.37 1.05
CA ASP A 42 1.93 -12.55 0.49
C ASP A 42 2.75 -11.24 0.42
N GLN A 43 2.10 -10.10 0.20
CA GLN A 43 2.72 -8.78 0.28
C GLN A 43 3.06 -8.41 1.72
N LEU A 44 2.16 -8.71 2.68
CA LEU A 44 2.44 -8.54 4.11
C LEU A 44 3.66 -9.39 4.52
N ARG A 45 3.77 -10.63 4.03
CA ARG A 45 4.95 -11.48 4.29
C ARG A 45 6.25 -10.85 3.81
N ARG A 46 6.25 -10.28 2.61
CA ARG A 46 7.44 -9.58 2.07
C ARG A 46 7.76 -8.32 2.88
N LEU A 47 6.73 -7.58 3.29
CA LEU A 47 6.85 -6.39 4.12
C LEU A 47 7.51 -6.73 5.46
N VAL A 48 7.00 -7.72 6.18
CA VAL A 48 7.56 -8.10 7.50
C VAL A 48 8.91 -8.81 7.42
N ALA A 49 9.35 -9.19 6.21
CA ALA A 49 10.72 -9.66 5.98
C ALA A 49 11.71 -8.50 5.75
N ASP A 50 11.23 -7.28 5.50
CA ASP A 50 12.07 -6.10 5.34
C ASP A 50 12.61 -5.64 6.71
N PRO A 51 13.95 -5.53 6.88
CA PRO A 51 14.55 -5.06 8.12
C PRO A 51 14.03 -3.68 8.57
N VAL A 52 13.65 -2.81 7.64
CA VAL A 52 13.12 -1.47 7.95
C VAL A 52 11.72 -1.60 8.54
N ALA A 53 10.85 -2.37 7.89
CA ALA A 53 9.48 -2.58 8.37
C ALA A 53 9.47 -3.26 9.75
N CYS A 54 10.42 -4.14 10.05
CA CYS A 54 10.57 -4.78 11.37
C CYS A 54 10.82 -3.78 12.51
N LYS A 55 11.36 -2.59 12.24
CA LYS A 55 11.55 -1.53 13.25
C LYS A 55 10.22 -0.85 13.63
N VAL A 56 9.22 -0.98 12.77
CA VAL A 56 7.96 -0.23 12.85
C VAL A 56 6.77 -1.16 13.12
N CYS A 57 6.78 -2.38 12.60
CA CYS A 57 5.75 -3.40 12.78
C CYS A 57 6.16 -4.51 13.77
N PHE A 58 5.18 -5.31 14.20
CA PHE A 58 5.39 -6.54 14.97
C PHE A 58 5.36 -7.79 14.07
N PRO A 59 6.48 -8.17 13.42
CA PRO A 59 6.50 -9.35 12.55
C PRO A 59 6.12 -10.64 13.29
N GLU A 60 6.35 -10.68 14.61
CA GLU A 60 6.16 -11.88 15.43
C GLU A 60 4.69 -12.16 15.78
N SER A 61 3.80 -11.18 15.61
CA SER A 61 2.39 -11.29 16.01
C SER A 61 1.43 -11.62 14.86
N TYR A 62 1.90 -11.65 13.61
CA TYR A 62 1.05 -11.91 12.46
C TYR A 62 0.88 -13.40 12.19
N SER A 63 -0.37 -13.87 12.09
CA SER A 63 -0.71 -15.14 11.42
C SER A 63 -1.02 -14.86 9.94
N ILE A 64 -0.03 -15.01 9.07
CA ILE A 64 -0.15 -14.60 7.66
C ILE A 64 -0.76 -15.71 6.80
N THR A 65 -1.99 -15.51 6.33
CA THR A 65 -2.61 -16.31 5.25
C THR A 65 -2.34 -15.62 3.91
N GLU A 66 -1.76 -16.31 2.93
CA GLU A 66 -1.27 -15.69 1.68
C GLU A 66 -2.33 -14.97 0.87
N ASP A 67 -3.54 -15.53 0.80
CA ASP A 67 -4.65 -14.98 0.03
C ASP A 67 -5.54 -14.03 0.85
N ALA A 68 -5.16 -13.73 2.11
CA ALA A 68 -5.92 -12.79 2.92
C ALA A 68 -5.76 -11.36 2.42
N VAL A 69 -6.84 -10.59 2.52
CA VAL A 69 -6.83 -9.14 2.34
C VAL A 69 -6.51 -8.52 3.68
N ILE A 70 -5.42 -7.77 3.73
CA ILE A 70 -4.91 -7.05 4.90
C ILE A 70 -5.25 -5.58 4.72
N ALA A 71 -6.18 -5.07 5.52
CA ALA A 71 -6.51 -3.66 5.53
C ALA A 71 -5.53 -2.86 6.41
N ALA A 72 -5.57 -1.53 6.29
CA ALA A 72 -4.75 -0.64 7.12
C ALA A 72 -4.95 -0.89 8.63
N ALA A 73 -6.17 -1.21 9.05
CA ALA A 73 -6.52 -1.48 10.44
C ALA A 73 -5.93 -2.78 10.98
N ASP A 74 -5.59 -3.74 10.11
CA ASP A 74 -5.00 -5.02 10.49
C ASP A 74 -3.48 -4.92 10.71
N ILE A 75 -2.87 -3.79 10.33
CA ILE A 75 -1.42 -3.56 10.50
C ILE A 75 -1.12 -3.30 11.98
N GLN A 76 -0.34 -4.19 12.57
CA GLN A 76 0.17 -4.09 13.92
C GLN A 76 1.50 -3.34 13.96
N MET A 77 1.45 -2.10 14.44
CA MET A 77 2.58 -1.20 14.61
C MET A 77 3.15 -1.29 16.03
N ARG A 78 4.46 -1.07 16.20
CA ARG A 78 5.14 -1.01 17.51
C ARG A 78 4.64 0.16 18.36
N PRO A 79 4.73 0.10 19.70
CA PRO A 79 4.05 1.06 20.59
C PRO A 79 4.52 2.51 20.40
N THR A 80 5.77 2.67 19.96
CA THR A 80 6.39 3.97 19.65
C THR A 80 5.66 4.74 18.55
N VAL A 81 5.05 4.05 17.59
CA VAL A 81 4.37 4.64 16.42
C VAL A 81 2.88 4.30 16.35
N ALA A 82 2.43 3.29 17.10
CA ALA A 82 1.03 2.83 17.11
C ALA A 82 0.06 3.95 17.51
N GLY A 83 0.40 4.76 18.50
CA GLY A 83 -0.44 5.89 18.94
C GLY A 83 -0.65 6.92 17.84
N LEU A 84 0.42 7.27 17.12
CA LEU A 84 0.34 8.18 15.98
C LEU A 84 -0.46 7.58 14.83
N PHE A 85 -0.19 6.32 14.48
CA PHE A 85 -0.92 5.62 13.42
C PHE A 85 -2.43 5.59 13.68
N GLN A 86 -2.84 5.25 14.91
CA GLN A 86 -4.25 5.27 15.32
C GLN A 86 -4.84 6.68 15.30
N HIS A 87 -4.10 7.69 15.72
CA HIS A 87 -4.54 9.08 15.61
C HIS A 87 -4.80 9.49 14.15
N LEU A 88 -3.93 9.09 13.21
CA LEU A 88 -4.10 9.40 11.80
C LEU A 88 -5.31 8.71 11.18
N LEU A 89 -5.58 7.46 11.57
CA LEU A 89 -6.79 6.74 11.15
C LEU A 89 -8.06 7.38 11.72
N ASN A 90 -8.10 7.63 13.03
CA ASN A 90 -9.28 8.13 13.73
C ASN A 90 -9.71 9.53 13.26
N ASN A 91 -8.74 10.36 12.85
CA ASN A 91 -9.02 11.70 12.34
C ASN A 91 -9.17 11.76 10.81
N GLY A 92 -9.18 10.61 10.12
CA GLY A 92 -9.40 10.55 8.67
C GLY A 92 -8.25 11.10 7.83
N PHE A 93 -7.05 11.21 8.39
CA PHE A 93 -5.83 11.51 7.62
C PHE A 93 -5.39 10.30 6.81
N PHE A 94 -5.55 9.10 7.38
CA PHE A 94 -5.42 7.83 6.68
C PHE A 94 -6.82 7.27 6.44
N VAL A 95 -7.15 7.06 5.16
CA VAL A 95 -8.47 6.57 4.74
C VAL A 95 -8.30 5.18 4.12
N PRO A 96 -8.64 4.10 4.85
CA PRO A 96 -8.58 2.75 4.31
C PRO A 96 -9.56 2.57 3.15
N ILE A 97 -9.09 2.01 2.05
CA ILE A 97 -9.95 1.64 0.92
C ILE A 97 -10.63 0.32 1.23
N ALA A 98 -11.96 0.33 1.31
CA ALA A 98 -12.78 -0.87 1.48
C ALA A 98 -13.20 -1.47 0.13
N GLY A 99 -13.47 -2.78 0.11
CA GLY A 99 -14.05 -3.46 -1.05
C GLY A 99 -13.08 -3.66 -2.22
N ALA A 100 -11.77 -3.68 -1.97
CA ALA A 100 -10.80 -4.00 -3.01
C ALA A 100 -10.99 -5.45 -3.48
N ASP A 101 -11.00 -5.64 -4.80
CA ASP A 101 -11.09 -6.96 -5.43
C ASP A 101 -9.74 -7.69 -5.28
N PRO A 102 -9.71 -8.86 -4.59
CA PRO A 102 -8.48 -9.65 -4.44
C PRO A 102 -7.84 -10.04 -5.78
N VAL A 103 -8.63 -10.21 -6.84
CA VAL A 103 -8.13 -10.52 -8.19
C VAL A 103 -7.37 -9.33 -8.76
N ALA A 104 -7.92 -8.12 -8.62
CA ALA A 104 -7.25 -6.89 -9.03
C ALA A 104 -5.98 -6.62 -8.18
N MET A 105 -5.97 -7.00 -6.90
CA MET A 105 -4.79 -6.89 -6.03
C MET A 105 -3.63 -7.80 -6.45
N ALA A 106 -3.93 -8.95 -7.06
CA ALA A 106 -2.94 -9.87 -7.59
C ALA A 106 -2.31 -9.38 -8.91
N CYS A 107 -2.99 -8.47 -9.62
CA CYS A 107 -2.51 -7.95 -10.90
C CYS A 107 -1.38 -6.94 -10.69
N GLN A 108 -0.17 -7.28 -11.12
CA GLN A 108 0.98 -6.37 -11.04
C GLN A 108 1.03 -5.48 -12.29
N PRO A 109 0.87 -4.14 -12.16
CA PRO A 109 0.74 -3.25 -13.31
C PRO A 109 1.94 -3.29 -14.27
N ARG A 110 3.16 -3.44 -13.75
CA ARG A 110 4.38 -3.54 -14.56
C ARG A 110 4.41 -4.81 -15.41
N THR A 111 4.04 -5.93 -14.82
CA THR A 111 3.98 -7.22 -15.50
C THR A 111 2.83 -7.23 -16.51
N LEU A 112 1.68 -6.67 -16.13
CA LEU A 112 0.52 -6.50 -17.00
C LEU A 112 0.86 -5.64 -18.23
N ALA A 113 1.44 -4.46 -18.03
CA ALA A 113 1.81 -3.57 -19.13
C ALA A 113 2.82 -4.21 -20.09
N ASN A 114 3.78 -4.98 -19.55
CA ASN A 114 4.72 -5.74 -20.37
C ASN A 114 4.01 -6.82 -21.20
N ARG A 115 3.09 -7.57 -20.59
CA ARG A 115 2.29 -8.60 -21.28
C ARG A 115 1.39 -8.03 -22.38
N ILE A 116 0.79 -6.86 -22.12
CA ILE A 116 -0.01 -6.14 -23.13
C ILE A 116 0.89 -5.72 -24.30
N ARG A 117 2.10 -5.22 -24.02
CA ARG A 117 3.06 -4.82 -25.07
C ARG A 117 3.57 -5.99 -25.90
N THR A 118 3.77 -7.16 -25.28
CA THR A 118 4.22 -8.38 -25.98
C THR A 118 3.09 -9.11 -26.72
N GLY A 119 1.84 -8.67 -26.57
CA GLY A 119 0.68 -9.25 -27.26
C GLY A 119 0.16 -10.54 -26.63
N ASP A 120 0.46 -10.80 -25.35
CA ASP A 120 -0.06 -11.97 -24.65
C ASP A 120 -1.59 -11.91 -24.51
N ALA A 121 -2.25 -13.07 -24.57
CA ALA A 121 -3.68 -13.20 -24.34
C ALA A 121 -4.00 -13.59 -22.89
N GLY A 122 -5.19 -13.21 -22.39
CA GLY A 122 -5.71 -13.65 -21.09
C GLY A 122 -5.60 -12.64 -19.96
N TRP A 123 -4.90 -11.52 -20.17
CA TRP A 123 -4.81 -10.43 -19.20
C TRP A 123 -6.13 -9.68 -19.02
N GLU A 124 -7.07 -9.82 -19.96
CA GLU A 124 -8.38 -9.15 -19.92
C GLU A 124 -9.24 -9.60 -18.73
N LYS A 125 -8.92 -10.75 -18.12
CA LYS A 125 -9.59 -11.25 -16.91
C LYS A 125 -9.02 -10.66 -15.62
N GLU A 126 -7.85 -10.03 -15.69
CA GLU A 126 -7.12 -9.48 -14.54
C GLU A 126 -7.47 -8.01 -14.27
N VAL A 127 -8.17 -7.37 -15.22
CA VAL A 127 -8.65 -6.00 -15.10
C VAL A 127 -10.18 -5.97 -15.24
N PRO A 128 -10.86 -4.98 -14.66
CA PRO A 128 -12.29 -4.81 -14.88
C PRO A 128 -12.63 -4.73 -16.38
N ALA A 129 -13.71 -5.38 -16.80
CA ALA A 129 -14.17 -5.40 -18.20
C ALA A 129 -14.16 -4.03 -18.92
N PRO A 130 -14.64 -2.91 -18.34
CA PRO A 130 -14.58 -1.61 -19.00
C PRO A 130 -13.14 -1.14 -19.27
N VAL A 131 -12.19 -1.50 -18.39
CA VAL A 131 -10.77 -1.14 -18.52
C VAL A 131 -10.12 -1.94 -19.64
N ALA A 132 -10.42 -3.24 -19.76
CA ALA A 132 -9.91 -4.07 -20.87
C ALA A 132 -10.35 -3.53 -22.24
N VAL A 133 -11.61 -3.09 -22.36
CA VAL A 133 -12.13 -2.46 -23.57
C VAL A 133 -11.43 -1.13 -23.84
N ALA A 134 -11.30 -0.27 -22.82
CA ALA A 134 -10.63 1.02 -22.94
C ALA A 134 -9.18 0.87 -23.41
N ILE A 135 -8.40 -0.01 -22.77
CA ILE A 135 -7.01 -0.31 -23.14
C ILE A 135 -6.94 -0.69 -24.62
N LYS A 136 -7.74 -1.67 -25.07
CA LYS A 136 -7.77 -2.14 -26.47
C LYS A 136 -8.16 -1.06 -27.47
N SER A 137 -9.18 -0.28 -27.15
CA SER A 137 -9.70 0.77 -28.05
C SER A 137 -8.73 1.95 -28.20
N LEU A 138 -8.04 2.32 -27.12
CA LEU A 138 -7.16 3.49 -27.05
C LEU A 138 -5.69 3.16 -27.33
N LYS A 139 -5.33 1.89 -27.51
CA LYS A 139 -3.95 1.43 -27.71
C LYS A 139 -2.96 2.02 -26.70
N LEU A 140 -3.33 2.06 -25.41
CA LEU A 140 -2.55 2.68 -24.32
C LEU A 140 -1.19 2.00 -24.03
N TRP A 141 -0.75 1.07 -24.87
CA TRP A 141 0.54 0.37 -24.80
C TRP A 141 1.49 0.74 -25.95
N ALA A 142 0.99 1.48 -26.96
CA ALA A 142 1.80 1.99 -28.05
C ALA A 142 2.27 3.40 -27.65
N ASP A 143 3.59 3.56 -27.50
CA ASP A 143 4.22 4.87 -27.35
C ASP A 143 4.09 5.70 -28.65
#